data_AF-A0A540WJI0-F1
#
_entry.id   AF-A0A540WJI0-F1
#
_cell.length_a   1.000
_cell.length_b   1.000
_cell.length_c   1.000
_cell.angle_alpha   90.00
_cell.angle_beta   90.00
_cell.angle_gamma   90.00
#
_symmetry.space_group_name_H-M   'P 1'
#
loop_
_entity.id
_entity.type
_entity.pdbx_description
1 polymer ?
#
loop_
_entity_poly.entity_id
_entity_poly.type
_entity_poly.pdbx_seq_one_letter_code
_entity_poly.pdbx_strand_id
1 'polypeptide(L)'
;RVGPVGTTYRRVALTGTCPAGCTGVQLYWETEVVAADVGKRLYFDAVSLRKMVTFDLLAANTLKTSNYAEDGNGIPMAGAKLDNVGTTLKVASNNVQVGRYYLSDGFFRSVQALADTGSRIYYRGNNEGVPNIDRLNIQVLEGYAIAGAAGGAAAFTWAHYRATIQPDSPSDNLDALRFMEVGFYWAFGDIHPPNFLYTTTVPIADRKYQNGAWDGDGANATSAGFTFVFGDKFNRLRDSLVNKLLYLKVSLHNAQGHSAERWFFPPNAYNEDMVRRVTGPASTPSGGSGGGGSGHGTCVAPWEPVLLGDGTELPAEMLKPGMRVLTMHEGRTDGGVFEVTHVSRHHAARCKLVMMDGRVLVVTPDHRWRTVTRGWVRTDELRSRELIDGFAPGRVARVEPADAGDVMKVTVRFAKTYVTKGLLAHNLKPRE
;
A
#
# COMPACT_ATOMS: atom_id res chain seq x y z
N ARG A 1 47.66 50.52 -24.17
CA ARG A 1 48.93 50.64 -24.94
C ARG A 1 49.60 49.28 -24.97
N VAL A 2 50.01 48.81 -26.14
CA VAL A 2 50.47 47.42 -26.35
C VAL A 2 51.98 47.23 -26.10
N GLY A 3 52.73 48.31 -25.89
CA GLY A 3 54.19 48.27 -25.68
C GLY A 3 54.97 48.09 -26.99
N PRO A 4 56.31 47.99 -26.95
CA PRO A 4 57.14 47.92 -28.15
C PRO A 4 56.83 46.67 -28.98
N VAL A 5 56.91 46.84 -30.31
CA VAL A 5 56.71 45.76 -31.28
C VAL A 5 58.07 45.15 -31.63
N GLY A 6 58.16 43.82 -31.62
CA GLY A 6 59.36 43.05 -31.97
C GLY A 6 59.15 42.18 -33.21
N THR A 7 60.15 41.36 -33.54
CA THR A 7 60.11 40.43 -34.68
C THR A 7 59.42 39.10 -34.38
N THR A 8 59.05 38.85 -33.12
CA THR A 8 58.35 37.64 -32.68
C THR A 8 56.84 37.84 -32.69
N TYR A 9 56.10 36.80 -33.07
CA TYR A 9 54.65 36.79 -32.94
C TYR A 9 54.22 37.11 -31.50
N ARG A 10 53.30 38.06 -31.33
CA ARG A 10 52.79 38.47 -30.02
C ARG A 10 51.27 38.52 -30.05
N ARG A 11 50.64 37.72 -29.20
CA ARG A 11 49.20 37.82 -28.93
C ARG A 11 48.94 38.99 -27.99
N VAL A 12 47.98 39.83 -28.36
CA VAL A 12 47.56 40.99 -27.58
C VAL A 12 46.09 40.81 -27.22
N ALA A 13 45.79 40.76 -25.92
CA ALA A 13 44.42 40.73 -25.42
C ALA A 13 44.05 42.10 -24.86
N LEU A 14 42.95 42.67 -25.34
CA LEU A 14 42.39 43.93 -24.86
C LEU A 14 40.96 43.65 -24.38
N THR A 15 40.60 44.26 -23.26
CA THR A 15 39.25 44.18 -22.68
C THR A 15 38.72 45.60 -22.54
N GLY A 16 37.47 45.81 -22.96
CA GLY A 16 36.81 47.10 -22.88
C GLY A 16 35.32 46.91 -22.65
N THR A 17 34.71 47.85 -21.92
CA THR A 17 33.26 47.86 -21.66
C THR A 17 32.61 48.78 -22.68
N CYS A 18 31.59 48.30 -23.40
CA CYS A 18 30.79 49.23 -24.21
C CYS A 18 29.81 50.00 -23.32
N PRO A 19 29.76 51.34 -23.41
CA PRO A 19 28.74 52.13 -22.72
C PRO A 19 27.32 51.76 -23.19
N ALA A 20 26.31 52.06 -22.37
CA ALA A 20 24.91 51.86 -22.72
C ALA A 20 24.56 52.57 -24.05
N GLY A 21 23.87 51.88 -24.95
CA GLY A 21 23.47 52.40 -26.27
C GLY A 21 24.50 52.21 -27.39
N CYS A 22 25.64 51.60 -27.11
CA CYS A 22 26.64 51.23 -28.12
C CYS A 22 26.09 50.21 -29.14
N THR A 23 26.18 50.55 -30.43
CA THR A 23 25.69 49.71 -31.55
C THR A 23 26.80 48.95 -32.29
N GLY A 24 28.07 49.23 -31.99
CA GLY A 24 29.20 48.60 -32.66
C GLY A 24 30.53 48.89 -31.98
N VAL A 25 31.57 48.15 -32.39
CA VAL A 25 32.95 48.34 -31.93
C VAL A 25 33.81 48.64 -33.15
N GLN A 26 34.57 49.73 -33.09
CA GLN A 26 35.57 50.07 -34.09
C GLN A 26 36.96 49.96 -33.48
N LEU A 27 37.84 49.25 -34.16
CA LEU A 27 39.23 49.12 -33.76
C LEU A 27 40.06 50.17 -34.47
N TYR A 28 40.80 50.95 -33.69
CA TYR A 28 41.80 51.88 -34.20
C TYR A 28 43.17 51.40 -33.75
N TRP A 29 44.11 51.42 -34.69
CA TRP A 29 45.51 51.17 -34.41
C TRP A 29 46.30 52.43 -34.68
N GLU A 30 46.99 52.92 -33.65
CA GLU A 30 47.93 54.01 -33.77
C GLU A 30 49.32 53.47 -33.43
N THR A 31 50.29 53.78 -34.29
CA THR A 31 51.68 53.39 -34.13
C THR A 31 52.55 54.63 -34.07
N GLU A 32 53.46 54.67 -33.10
CA GLU A 32 54.53 55.65 -33.05
C GLU A 32 55.77 55.01 -33.70
N VAL A 33 56.25 55.60 -34.79
CA VAL A 33 57.40 55.08 -35.54
C VAL A 33 58.63 55.89 -35.16
N VAL A 34 59.58 55.27 -34.46
CA VAL A 34 60.88 55.87 -34.20
C VAL A 34 61.73 55.84 -35.47
N ALA A 35 62.68 56.78 -35.61
CA ALA A 35 63.48 56.94 -36.82
C ALA A 35 64.17 55.64 -37.30
N ALA A 36 64.57 54.75 -36.37
CA ALA A 36 65.21 53.47 -36.67
C ALA A 36 64.27 52.40 -37.29
N ASP A 37 62.97 52.64 -37.28
CA ASP A 37 61.95 51.71 -37.77
C ASP A 37 61.28 52.17 -39.07
N VAL A 38 61.69 53.32 -39.61
CA VAL A 38 61.19 53.84 -40.89
C VAL A 38 61.47 52.83 -42.01
N GLY A 39 60.42 52.44 -42.74
CA GLY A 39 60.50 51.47 -43.84
C GLY A 39 60.27 50.01 -43.44
N LYS A 40 60.14 49.69 -42.15
CA LYS A 40 59.76 48.34 -41.69
C LYS A 40 58.26 48.10 -41.91
N ARG A 41 57.88 46.83 -42.07
CA ARG A 41 56.48 46.40 -42.26
C ARG A 41 55.93 45.80 -40.97
N LEU A 42 54.70 46.18 -40.62
CA LEU A 42 53.92 45.55 -39.55
C LEU A 42 52.93 44.57 -40.17
N TYR A 43 52.88 43.35 -39.63
CA TYR A 43 51.98 42.30 -40.12
C TYR A 43 50.91 41.99 -39.07
N PHE A 44 49.66 41.88 -39.52
CA PHE A 44 48.53 41.44 -38.71
C PHE A 44 48.08 40.09 -39.22
N ASP A 45 48.13 39.08 -38.34
CA ASP A 45 47.75 37.71 -38.68
C ASP A 45 46.23 37.52 -38.53
N ALA A 46 45.70 37.78 -37.32
CA ALA A 46 44.27 37.67 -37.06
C ALA A 46 43.79 38.65 -35.98
N VAL A 47 42.56 39.11 -36.15
CA VAL A 47 41.81 39.87 -35.14
C VAL A 47 40.59 39.05 -34.75
N SER A 48 40.45 38.73 -33.46
CA SER A 48 39.27 38.03 -32.94
C SER A 48 38.55 38.94 -31.94
N LEU A 49 37.28 39.21 -32.22
CA LEU A 49 36.38 39.94 -31.34
C LEU A 49 35.37 38.96 -30.77
N ARG A 50 35.23 38.96 -29.44
CA ARG A 50 34.18 38.21 -28.75
C ARG A 50 33.50 39.12 -27.75
N LYS A 51 32.17 39.20 -27.80
CA LYS A 51 31.39 39.85 -26.75
C LYS A 51 31.56 39.04 -25.47
N MET A 52 32.05 39.67 -24.40
CA MET A 52 32.06 39.03 -23.09
C MET A 52 30.60 38.84 -22.65
N VAL A 53 30.28 37.71 -22.01
CA VAL A 53 28.97 37.54 -21.37
C VAL A 53 28.99 38.42 -20.13
N THR A 54 28.43 39.62 -20.24
CA THR A 54 28.40 40.63 -19.19
C THR A 54 27.04 40.62 -18.46
N PHE A 55 26.99 41.20 -17.26
CA PHE A 55 25.76 41.24 -16.46
C PHE A 55 24.60 41.92 -17.17
N ASP A 56 24.85 42.92 -18.02
CA ASP A 56 23.84 43.56 -18.86
C ASP A 56 23.20 42.59 -19.87
N LEU A 57 23.93 41.58 -20.36
CA LEU A 57 23.35 40.58 -21.27
C LEU A 57 22.47 39.58 -20.55
N LEU A 58 22.79 39.30 -19.29
CA LEU A 58 21.96 38.55 -18.36
C LEU A 58 20.70 39.39 -18.01
N ALA A 59 20.88 40.65 -17.59
CA ALA A 59 19.82 41.61 -17.22
C ALA A 59 18.86 41.97 -18.35
N ALA A 60 19.36 42.07 -19.57
CA ALA A 60 18.56 42.35 -20.76
C ALA A 60 17.92 41.08 -21.35
N ASN A 61 18.05 39.92 -20.71
CA ASN A 61 17.43 38.67 -21.17
C ASN A 61 17.89 38.23 -22.57
N THR A 62 19.13 38.57 -22.94
CA THR A 62 19.68 38.37 -24.29
C THR A 62 20.49 37.09 -24.45
N LEU A 63 20.80 36.38 -23.34
CA LEU A 63 21.51 35.12 -23.39
C LEU A 63 20.55 33.96 -23.72
N LYS A 64 20.43 33.67 -25.01
CA LYS A 64 19.57 32.60 -25.55
C LYS A 64 20.25 31.85 -26.69
N THR A 65 19.84 30.61 -26.94
CA THR A 65 20.26 29.89 -28.15
C THR A 65 19.70 30.57 -29.40
N SER A 66 20.36 30.41 -30.55
CA SER A 66 19.97 31.05 -31.81
C SER A 66 18.56 30.66 -32.28
N ASN A 67 18.10 29.47 -31.92
CA ASN A 67 16.77 28.94 -32.23
C ASN A 67 15.73 29.18 -31.13
N TYR A 68 16.02 30.02 -30.13
CA TYR A 68 15.09 30.22 -29.01
C TYR A 68 13.81 30.92 -29.45
N ALA A 69 12.67 30.30 -29.10
CA ALA A 69 11.33 30.84 -29.35
C ALA A 69 10.42 30.57 -28.15
N GLU A 70 9.54 31.51 -27.84
CA GLU A 70 8.47 31.38 -26.83
C GLU A 70 7.10 31.48 -27.53
N ASP A 71 6.06 30.92 -26.91
CA ASP A 71 4.68 31.23 -27.25
C ASP A 71 4.28 32.64 -26.73
N GLY A 72 3.07 33.09 -27.09
CA GLY A 72 2.54 34.39 -26.62
C GLY A 72 2.34 34.50 -25.11
N ASN A 73 2.55 33.42 -24.35
CA ASN A 73 2.45 33.35 -22.89
C ASN A 73 3.82 33.20 -22.22
N GLY A 74 4.92 33.25 -22.97
CA GLY A 74 6.29 33.16 -22.44
C GLY A 74 6.76 31.74 -22.14
N ILE A 75 6.15 30.71 -22.73
CA ILE A 75 6.56 29.30 -22.63
C ILE A 75 7.54 28.97 -23.77
N PRO A 76 8.73 28.42 -23.50
CA PRO A 76 9.70 28.09 -24.55
C PRO A 76 9.23 26.94 -25.45
N MET A 77 9.17 27.18 -26.76
CA MET A 77 8.86 26.16 -27.79
C MET A 77 10.12 25.60 -28.46
N ALA A 78 11.23 26.32 -28.40
CA ALA A 78 12.53 25.89 -28.92
C ALA A 78 13.67 26.59 -28.17
N GLY A 79 14.85 25.97 -28.18
CA GLY A 79 16.07 26.51 -27.59
C GLY A 79 16.13 26.53 -26.05
N ALA A 80 17.03 27.37 -25.53
CA ALA A 80 17.19 27.68 -24.12
C ALA A 80 17.49 29.17 -23.92
N LYS A 81 17.01 29.76 -22.82
CA LYS A 81 17.28 31.14 -22.39
C LYS A 81 17.65 31.16 -20.91
N LEU A 82 18.69 31.92 -20.56
CA LEU A 82 19.00 32.24 -19.17
C LEU A 82 18.36 33.58 -18.82
N ASP A 83 17.38 33.55 -17.92
CA ASP A 83 16.64 34.72 -17.44
C ASP A 83 17.14 35.12 -16.05
N ASN A 84 17.26 36.41 -15.78
CA ASN A 84 17.65 36.93 -14.47
C ASN A 84 16.61 37.90 -13.86
N VAL A 85 15.52 38.18 -14.57
CA VAL A 85 14.39 38.96 -14.08
C VAL A 85 13.29 38.01 -13.57
N GLY A 86 13.17 36.83 -14.17
CA GLY A 86 12.35 35.72 -13.68
C GLY A 86 13.06 34.81 -12.67
N THR A 87 12.29 34.04 -11.90
CA THR A 87 12.79 33.04 -10.94
C THR A 87 13.23 31.72 -11.59
N THR A 88 13.17 31.59 -12.92
CA THR A 88 13.26 30.29 -13.61
C THR A 88 14.19 30.28 -14.83
N LEU A 89 15.00 29.22 -14.94
CA LEU A 89 15.70 28.83 -16.17
C LEU A 89 14.66 28.32 -17.18
N LYS A 90 14.59 28.91 -18.38
CA LYS A 90 13.61 28.54 -19.42
C LYS A 90 14.26 27.72 -20.53
N VAL A 91 13.76 26.50 -20.73
CA VAL A 91 14.31 25.54 -21.69
C VAL A 91 13.20 24.75 -22.36
N ALA A 92 13.32 24.50 -23.66
CA ALA A 92 12.44 23.56 -24.34
C ALA A 92 12.89 22.10 -24.09
N SER A 93 12.01 21.14 -24.37
CA SER A 93 12.33 19.72 -24.23
C SER A 93 13.52 19.31 -25.12
N ASN A 94 14.30 18.34 -24.65
CA ASN A 94 15.56 17.87 -25.23
C ASN A 94 16.71 18.90 -25.26
N ASN A 95 16.53 20.12 -24.73
CA ASN A 95 17.57 21.16 -24.77
C ASN A 95 18.36 21.30 -23.47
N VAL A 96 18.12 20.41 -22.50
CA VAL A 96 18.95 20.26 -21.30
C VAL A 96 19.44 18.83 -21.23
N GLN A 97 20.76 18.66 -21.07
CA GLN A 97 21.39 17.38 -20.82
C GLN A 97 21.95 17.36 -19.40
N VAL A 98 21.65 16.31 -18.64
CA VAL A 98 22.23 16.06 -17.31
C VAL A 98 23.06 14.79 -17.40
N GLY A 99 24.38 14.93 -17.30
CA GLY A 99 25.32 13.85 -17.59
C GLY A 99 25.19 13.42 -19.05
N ARG A 100 24.90 12.13 -19.31
CA ARG A 100 24.72 11.60 -20.68
C ARG A 100 23.28 11.69 -21.21
N TYR A 101 22.30 12.05 -20.38
CA TYR A 101 20.89 11.96 -20.73
C TYR A 101 20.28 13.32 -21.03
N TYR A 102 19.58 13.43 -22.15
CA TYR A 102 18.74 14.58 -22.45
C TYR A 102 17.43 14.49 -21.67
N LEU A 103 17.00 15.62 -21.09
CA LEU A 103 15.70 15.75 -20.47
C LEU A 103 14.65 15.80 -21.58
N SER A 104 13.95 14.68 -21.77
CA SER A 104 12.97 14.52 -22.84
C SER A 104 11.67 15.24 -22.54
N ASP A 105 10.79 15.35 -23.53
CA ASP A 105 9.42 15.86 -23.35
C ASP A 105 8.67 15.09 -22.23
N GLY A 106 8.92 13.79 -22.10
CA GLY A 106 8.37 12.98 -21.02
C GLY A 106 8.81 13.41 -19.62
N PHE A 107 10.05 13.87 -19.45
CA PHE A 107 10.56 14.39 -18.17
C PHE A 107 9.91 15.73 -17.81
N PHE A 108 9.80 16.66 -18.76
CA PHE A 108 9.20 17.96 -18.47
C PHE A 108 7.69 17.84 -18.19
N ARG A 109 6.99 16.94 -18.89
CA ARG A 109 5.59 16.61 -18.59
C ARG A 109 5.42 15.96 -17.23
N SER A 110 6.35 15.13 -16.76
CA SER A 110 6.26 14.53 -15.43
C SER A 110 6.50 15.54 -14.30
N VAL A 111 7.33 16.56 -14.53
CA VAL A 111 7.54 17.68 -13.59
C VAL A 111 6.33 18.63 -13.56
N GLN A 112 5.74 18.98 -14.70
CA GLN A 112 4.50 19.76 -14.73
C GLN A 112 3.32 19.02 -14.08
N ALA A 113 3.29 17.69 -14.17
CA ALA A 113 2.28 16.86 -13.51
C ALA A 113 2.34 16.87 -11.96
N LEU A 114 3.39 17.45 -11.35
CA LEU A 114 3.51 17.60 -9.90
C LEU A 114 2.95 18.93 -9.37
N ALA A 115 2.66 19.91 -10.23
CA ALA A 115 2.54 21.31 -9.78
C ALA A 115 1.19 22.01 -9.98
N ASP A 116 0.24 21.53 -10.81
CA ASP A 116 -1.09 22.18 -10.82
C ASP A 116 -2.28 21.37 -11.42
N THR A 117 -3.45 21.75 -10.93
CA THR A 117 -4.84 21.27 -11.00
C THR A 117 -5.51 21.09 -12.38
N GLY A 118 -4.77 20.88 -13.46
CA GLY A 118 -5.30 20.86 -14.83
C GLY A 118 -5.15 19.55 -15.61
N SER A 119 -6.13 18.65 -15.48
CA SER A 119 -6.62 17.71 -16.53
C SER A 119 -5.66 16.79 -17.33
N ARG A 120 -4.35 16.65 -17.07
CA ARG A 120 -3.49 15.62 -17.71
C ARG A 120 -2.42 15.07 -16.78
N ILE A 121 -2.84 14.68 -15.59
CA ILE A 121 -1.98 14.10 -14.56
C ILE A 121 -1.73 12.62 -14.92
N TYR A 122 -0.48 12.15 -14.84
CA TYR A 122 -0.25 10.78 -14.35
C TYR A 122 -0.55 10.82 -12.85
N TYR A 123 -1.83 10.94 -12.51
CA TYR A 123 -2.29 10.90 -11.14
C TYR A 123 -1.95 9.50 -10.65
N ARG A 124 -1.03 9.40 -9.69
CA ARG A 124 -0.77 8.13 -8.98
C ARG A 124 -1.94 7.74 -8.09
N GLY A 125 -3.00 8.54 -8.10
CA GLY A 125 -4.17 8.27 -7.32
C GLY A 125 -4.07 8.74 -5.90
N ASN A 126 -5.19 8.61 -5.20
CA ASN A 126 -5.25 8.79 -3.77
C ASN A 126 -4.89 7.45 -3.13
N ASN A 127 -3.76 7.41 -2.44
CA ASN A 127 -3.33 6.25 -1.66
C ASN A 127 -3.06 6.63 -0.20
N GLU A 128 -3.79 7.61 0.33
CA GLU A 128 -3.63 8.09 1.71
C GLU A 128 -4.33 7.20 2.74
N GLY A 129 -5.01 6.13 2.31
CA GLY A 129 -5.72 5.21 3.20
C GLY A 129 -5.90 3.80 2.65
N VAL A 130 -6.67 2.99 3.38
CA VAL A 130 -7.02 1.61 2.99
C VAL A 130 -8.11 1.60 1.91
N PRO A 131 -8.16 0.61 1.02
CA PRO A 131 -9.13 0.56 -0.07
C PRO A 131 -10.57 0.47 0.44
N ASN A 132 -11.49 1.12 -0.26
CA ASN A 132 -12.91 1.01 0.03
C ASN A 132 -13.50 -0.27 -0.59
N ILE A 133 -13.73 -1.28 0.26
CA ILE A 133 -14.34 -2.56 -0.14
C ILE A 133 -15.76 -2.41 -0.68
N ASP A 134 -16.46 -1.32 -0.38
CA ASP A 134 -17.83 -1.12 -0.84
C ASP A 134 -17.94 -0.78 -2.34
N ARG A 135 -16.79 -0.65 -3.02
CA ARG A 135 -16.68 -0.53 -4.48
C ARG A 135 -16.53 -1.86 -5.20
N LEU A 136 -16.36 -2.95 -4.46
CA LEU A 136 -16.19 -4.29 -5.02
C LEU A 136 -17.54 -5.00 -5.20
N ASN A 137 -17.80 -5.45 -6.42
CA ASN A 137 -18.86 -6.39 -6.76
C ASN A 137 -18.23 -7.70 -7.25
N ILE A 138 -18.85 -8.83 -6.94
CA ILE A 138 -18.40 -10.15 -7.40
C ILE A 138 -19.57 -10.86 -8.05
N GLN A 139 -19.35 -11.42 -9.23
CA GLN A 139 -20.34 -12.20 -9.98
C GLN A 139 -19.87 -13.63 -10.12
N VAL A 140 -20.82 -14.57 -10.10
CA VAL A 140 -20.58 -15.95 -10.55
C VAL A 140 -20.85 -16.00 -12.04
N LEU A 141 -19.84 -16.22 -12.87
CA LEU A 141 -20.01 -16.26 -14.33
C LEU A 141 -20.53 -17.62 -14.81
N GLU A 142 -19.96 -18.69 -14.27
CA GLU A 142 -20.25 -20.06 -14.64
C GLU A 142 -19.78 -21.02 -13.54
N GLY A 143 -20.20 -22.28 -13.65
CA GLY A 143 -19.67 -23.34 -12.82
C GLY A 143 -20.55 -24.59 -12.89
N TYR A 144 -20.08 -25.65 -12.25
CA TYR A 144 -20.83 -26.90 -12.18
C TYR A 144 -20.42 -27.71 -10.95
N ALA A 145 -21.37 -28.50 -10.44
CA ALA A 145 -21.12 -29.49 -9.40
C ALA A 145 -21.37 -30.89 -9.99
N ILE A 146 -20.33 -31.71 -10.07
CA ILE A 146 -20.43 -33.07 -10.59
C ILE A 146 -20.88 -33.98 -9.46
N ALA A 147 -21.97 -34.70 -9.71
CA ALA A 147 -22.37 -35.80 -8.86
C ALA A 147 -21.41 -36.97 -9.04
N GLY A 148 -20.78 -37.42 -7.95
CA GLY A 148 -20.04 -38.68 -7.96
C GLY A 148 -20.93 -39.80 -8.50
N ALA A 149 -20.48 -40.51 -9.53
CA ALA A 149 -21.17 -41.65 -10.08
C ALA A 149 -21.22 -42.81 -9.07
N ALA A 150 -22.26 -43.63 -9.15
CA ALA A 150 -22.27 -44.95 -8.50
C ALA A 150 -21.11 -45.77 -9.10
N GLY A 151 -20.00 -45.87 -8.36
CA GLY A 151 -18.74 -46.42 -8.88
C GLY A 151 -17.46 -45.74 -8.37
N GLY A 152 -17.56 -44.71 -7.51
CA GLY A 152 -16.41 -44.19 -6.76
C GLY A 152 -15.79 -42.89 -7.29
N ALA A 153 -16.43 -42.20 -8.25
CA ALA A 153 -16.00 -40.86 -8.62
C ALA A 153 -16.26 -39.88 -7.47
N ALA A 154 -15.22 -39.16 -7.05
CA ALA A 154 -15.35 -38.13 -6.02
C ALA A 154 -16.25 -36.99 -6.50
N ALA A 155 -17.06 -36.44 -5.59
CA ALA A 155 -17.80 -35.22 -5.85
C ALA A 155 -16.83 -34.05 -6.08
N PHE A 156 -17.21 -33.13 -6.97
CA PHE A 156 -16.37 -32.01 -7.35
C PHE A 156 -17.19 -30.79 -7.72
N THR A 157 -16.74 -29.61 -7.32
CA THR A 157 -17.33 -28.33 -7.69
C THR A 157 -16.29 -27.40 -8.27
N TRP A 158 -16.64 -26.74 -9.36
CA TRP A 158 -15.89 -25.60 -9.88
C TRP A 158 -16.82 -24.41 -10.15
N ALA A 159 -16.28 -23.20 -10.02
CA ALA A 159 -16.98 -21.97 -10.35
C ALA A 159 -15.98 -20.89 -10.78
N HIS A 160 -16.35 -20.09 -11.77
CA HIS A 160 -15.58 -18.93 -12.22
C HIS A 160 -16.28 -17.67 -11.74
N TYR A 161 -15.51 -16.77 -11.12
CA TYR A 161 -15.95 -15.51 -10.60
C TYR A 161 -15.33 -14.34 -11.34
N ARG A 162 -16.05 -13.23 -11.40
CA ARG A 162 -15.53 -11.92 -11.81
C ARG A 162 -15.68 -10.95 -10.66
N ALA A 163 -14.57 -10.42 -10.17
CA ALA A 163 -14.52 -9.25 -9.31
C ALA A 163 -14.46 -7.99 -10.18
N THR A 164 -15.31 -7.01 -9.90
CA THR A 164 -15.30 -5.68 -10.53
C THR A 164 -15.22 -4.63 -9.44
N ILE A 165 -14.25 -3.73 -9.54
CA ILE A 165 -14.15 -2.54 -8.70
C ILE A 165 -14.67 -1.35 -9.51
N GLN A 166 -15.77 -0.76 -9.04
CA GLN A 166 -16.34 0.45 -9.61
C GLN A 166 -15.98 1.64 -8.71
N PRO A 167 -14.99 2.47 -9.09
CA PRO A 167 -14.71 3.70 -8.37
C PRO A 167 -15.91 4.64 -8.40
N ASP A 168 -16.01 5.54 -7.42
CA ASP A 168 -17.05 6.56 -7.32
C ASP A 168 -16.47 7.91 -6.90
N SER A 169 -15.45 7.90 -6.04
CA SER A 169 -14.80 9.09 -5.50
C SER A 169 -13.29 8.88 -5.33
N PRO A 170 -12.47 9.95 -5.38
CA PRO A 170 -11.05 9.86 -5.06
C PRO A 170 -10.78 9.33 -3.65
N SER A 171 -11.72 9.47 -2.71
CA SER A 171 -11.59 8.94 -1.34
C SER A 171 -11.70 7.42 -1.23
N ASP A 172 -11.96 6.70 -2.33
CA ASP A 172 -12.09 5.24 -2.30
C ASP A 172 -10.73 4.50 -2.15
N ASN A 173 -9.60 5.21 -2.25
CA ASN A 173 -8.24 4.67 -2.06
C ASN A 173 -7.93 3.42 -2.91
N LEU A 174 -8.42 3.40 -4.16
CA LEU A 174 -8.31 2.27 -5.10
C LEU A 174 -7.04 2.31 -5.96
N ASP A 175 -6.05 3.05 -5.50
CA ASP A 175 -4.77 3.24 -6.16
C ASP A 175 -3.67 2.48 -5.42
N ALA A 176 -2.67 2.02 -6.17
CA ALA A 176 -1.64 1.10 -5.68
C ALA A 176 -2.23 -0.20 -5.06
N LEU A 177 -3.33 -0.69 -5.62
CA LEU A 177 -3.88 -2.01 -5.36
C LEU A 177 -2.83 -3.08 -5.73
N ARG A 178 -2.82 -4.17 -4.96
CA ARG A 178 -1.88 -5.27 -5.12
C ARG A 178 -2.61 -6.55 -5.47
N PHE A 179 -3.53 -6.93 -4.60
CA PHE A 179 -4.32 -8.13 -4.73
C PHE A 179 -5.58 -8.01 -3.90
N MET A 180 -6.55 -8.85 -4.24
CA MET A 180 -7.73 -9.14 -3.46
C MET A 180 -7.51 -10.48 -2.76
N GLU A 181 -7.72 -10.55 -1.46
CA GLU A 181 -7.74 -11.81 -0.74
C GLU A 181 -9.16 -12.37 -0.70
N VAL A 182 -9.33 -13.62 -1.11
CA VAL A 182 -10.62 -14.31 -1.21
C VAL A 182 -10.58 -15.57 -0.37
N GLY A 183 -11.31 -15.57 0.74
CA GLY A 183 -11.58 -16.78 1.54
C GLY A 183 -12.86 -17.46 1.08
N PHE A 184 -12.78 -18.76 0.79
CA PHE A 184 -13.93 -19.59 0.44
C PHE A 184 -14.48 -20.30 1.67
N TYR A 185 -15.81 -20.24 1.82
CA TYR A 185 -16.54 -20.84 2.94
C TYR A 185 -17.78 -21.54 2.44
N TRP A 186 -18.24 -22.55 3.15
CA TRP A 186 -19.53 -23.17 2.88
C TRP A 186 -20.42 -23.22 4.12
N ALA A 187 -21.73 -23.15 3.94
CA ALA A 187 -22.71 -23.34 5.01
C ALA A 187 -23.98 -24.01 4.48
N PHE A 188 -24.76 -24.65 5.35
CA PHE A 188 -26.03 -25.28 4.97
C PHE A 188 -27.15 -24.28 4.61
N GLY A 189 -26.89 -22.98 4.76
CA GLY A 189 -27.82 -21.88 4.51
C GLY A 189 -27.41 -20.63 5.27
N ASP A 190 -28.10 -19.52 5.04
CA ASP A 190 -27.73 -18.20 5.59
C ASP A 190 -27.78 -18.12 7.11
N ILE A 191 -28.45 -19.06 7.77
CA ILE A 191 -28.58 -19.13 9.23
C ILE A 191 -27.55 -20.07 9.88
N HIS A 192 -26.77 -20.79 9.07
CA HIS A 192 -25.81 -21.78 9.56
C HIS A 192 -24.39 -21.22 9.62
N PRO A 193 -23.59 -21.61 10.63
CA PRO A 193 -22.23 -21.12 10.75
C PRO A 193 -21.39 -21.56 9.54
N PRO A 194 -20.58 -20.64 8.97
CA PRO A 194 -19.75 -20.97 7.83
C PRO A 194 -18.57 -21.85 8.23
N ASN A 195 -18.26 -22.82 7.38
CA ASN A 195 -17.07 -23.65 7.46
C ASN A 195 -16.04 -23.16 6.45
N PHE A 196 -14.82 -22.94 6.92
CA PHE A 196 -13.71 -22.52 6.07
C PHE A 196 -13.25 -23.64 5.13
N LEU A 197 -12.95 -23.29 3.88
CA LEU A 197 -12.33 -24.19 2.91
C LEU A 197 -10.85 -23.84 2.72
N TYR A 198 -10.58 -22.73 2.05
CA TYR A 198 -9.24 -22.22 1.80
C TYR A 198 -9.30 -20.73 1.44
N THR A 199 -8.13 -20.08 1.44
CA THR A 199 -7.97 -18.69 0.99
C THR A 199 -7.05 -18.65 -0.22
N THR A 200 -7.31 -17.72 -1.14
CA THR A 200 -6.44 -17.42 -2.28
C THR A 200 -6.26 -15.92 -2.44
N THR A 201 -5.25 -15.51 -3.20
CA THR A 201 -5.00 -14.12 -3.57
C THR A 201 -5.17 -13.95 -5.06
N VAL A 202 -5.97 -12.95 -5.46
CA VAL A 202 -6.27 -12.62 -6.85
C VAL A 202 -5.60 -11.29 -7.18
N PRO A 203 -4.63 -11.26 -8.10
CA PRO A 203 -4.07 -9.99 -8.57
C PRO A 203 -5.17 -9.09 -9.13
N ILE A 204 -5.15 -7.81 -8.75
CA ILE A 204 -6.10 -6.83 -9.25
C ILE A 204 -5.34 -5.56 -9.59
N ALA A 205 -5.65 -4.98 -10.74
CA ALA A 205 -5.06 -3.73 -11.16
C ALA A 205 -5.66 -2.55 -10.40
N ASP A 206 -4.92 -1.44 -10.34
CA ASP A 206 -5.42 -0.16 -9.88
C ASP A 206 -6.67 0.28 -10.66
N ARG A 207 -7.44 1.21 -10.08
CA ARG A 207 -8.51 1.87 -10.86
C ARG A 207 -7.94 2.51 -12.12
N LYS A 208 -8.75 2.54 -13.17
CA LYS A 208 -8.39 3.20 -14.43
C LYS A 208 -8.78 4.66 -14.35
N TYR A 209 -8.03 5.51 -15.05
CA TYR A 209 -8.34 6.92 -15.26
C TYR A 209 -8.69 7.18 -16.72
N GLN A 210 -9.64 6.40 -17.23
CA GLN A 210 -10.05 6.52 -18.63
C GLN A 210 -10.90 7.77 -18.84
N ASN A 211 -11.78 8.10 -17.90
CA ASN A 211 -12.47 9.39 -17.81
C ASN A 211 -12.01 10.14 -16.56
N GLY A 212 -11.14 11.14 -16.74
CA GLY A 212 -10.61 11.97 -15.65
C GLY A 212 -11.56 13.07 -15.16
N ALA A 213 -12.74 13.24 -15.78
CA ALA A 213 -13.71 14.26 -15.37
C ALA A 213 -14.70 13.76 -14.30
N TRP A 214 -14.89 12.45 -14.20
CA TRP A 214 -15.83 11.82 -13.27
C TRP A 214 -15.27 10.47 -12.80
N ASP A 215 -14.90 10.36 -11.52
CA ASP A 215 -14.38 9.11 -10.94
C ASP A 215 -15.36 7.94 -11.07
N GLY A 216 -16.66 8.18 -10.83
CA GLY A 216 -17.76 7.23 -10.93
C GLY A 216 -18.09 6.66 -12.31
N ASP A 217 -17.38 7.08 -13.36
CA ASP A 217 -17.62 6.56 -14.72
C ASP A 217 -17.33 5.05 -14.81
N GLY A 218 -18.20 4.30 -15.48
CA GLY A 218 -18.04 2.86 -15.71
C GLY A 218 -16.76 2.50 -16.49
N ALA A 219 -16.24 3.42 -17.31
CA ALA A 219 -14.96 3.24 -18.01
C ALA A 219 -13.75 3.21 -17.06
N ASN A 220 -13.89 3.76 -15.84
CA ASN A 220 -12.85 3.72 -14.82
C ASN A 220 -12.80 2.40 -14.05
N ALA A 221 -13.76 1.49 -14.29
CA ALA A 221 -13.82 0.20 -13.64
C ALA A 221 -12.66 -0.72 -14.03
N THR A 222 -12.22 -1.49 -13.04
CA THR A 222 -11.23 -2.56 -13.21
C THR A 222 -11.82 -3.89 -12.77
N SER A 223 -11.39 -4.99 -13.38
CA SER A 223 -11.94 -6.30 -13.08
C SER A 223 -10.87 -7.39 -13.12
N ALA A 224 -11.11 -8.45 -12.34
CA ALA A 224 -10.25 -9.62 -12.25
C ALA A 224 -11.11 -10.89 -12.21
N GLY A 225 -10.70 -11.90 -12.97
CA GLY A 225 -11.31 -13.24 -12.95
C GLY A 225 -10.57 -14.16 -12.00
N PHE A 226 -11.29 -15.06 -11.33
CA PHE A 226 -10.68 -16.11 -10.50
C PHE A 226 -11.57 -17.35 -10.41
N THR A 227 -10.94 -18.51 -10.16
CA THR A 227 -11.62 -19.81 -10.20
C THR A 227 -11.58 -20.50 -8.84
N PHE A 228 -12.71 -21.07 -8.45
CA PHE A 228 -12.84 -22.00 -7.33
C PHE A 228 -12.84 -23.43 -7.85
N VAL A 229 -12.11 -24.30 -7.15
CA VAL A 229 -12.07 -25.73 -7.44
C VAL A 229 -11.96 -26.49 -6.12
N PHE A 230 -12.89 -27.41 -5.84
CA PHE A 230 -12.84 -28.21 -4.61
C PHE A 230 -13.51 -29.59 -4.75
N GLY A 231 -12.96 -30.58 -4.03
CA GLY A 231 -13.44 -31.97 -4.00
C GLY A 231 -14.63 -32.20 -3.08
N ASP A 232 -15.76 -31.53 -3.34
CA ASP A 232 -17.07 -31.77 -2.70
C ASP A 232 -18.16 -31.13 -3.59
N LYS A 233 -19.45 -31.30 -3.25
CA LYS A 233 -20.58 -30.62 -3.91
C LYS A 233 -20.96 -29.35 -3.16
N PHE A 234 -20.85 -28.21 -3.83
CA PHE A 234 -21.32 -26.92 -3.32
C PHE A 234 -22.21 -26.20 -4.33
N ASN A 235 -23.14 -25.44 -3.77
CA ASN A 235 -24.01 -24.52 -4.47
C ASN A 235 -23.38 -23.15 -4.53
N ARG A 236 -22.82 -22.84 -5.70
CA ARG A 236 -22.31 -21.51 -6.08
C ARG A 236 -23.43 -20.49 -6.32
N LEU A 237 -24.64 -20.98 -6.62
CA LEU A 237 -25.88 -20.22 -6.74
C LEU A 237 -26.85 -20.68 -5.64
N ARG A 238 -27.87 -19.89 -5.35
CA ARG A 238 -29.02 -20.24 -4.50
C ARG A 238 -30.03 -21.09 -5.24
N ASP A 239 -29.55 -22.16 -5.85
CA ASP A 239 -30.40 -23.17 -6.47
C ASP A 239 -30.64 -24.35 -5.52
N SER A 240 -31.43 -25.33 -5.97
CA SER A 240 -31.80 -26.51 -5.18
C SER A 240 -30.89 -27.73 -5.42
N LEU A 241 -29.72 -27.57 -6.04
CA LEU A 241 -28.83 -28.70 -6.34
C LEU A 241 -28.30 -29.40 -5.09
N VAL A 242 -27.81 -28.66 -4.09
CA VAL A 242 -27.39 -29.18 -2.77
C VAL A 242 -27.58 -28.15 -1.65
N ASN A 243 -27.72 -28.61 -0.41
CA ASN A 243 -27.90 -27.69 0.73
C ASN A 243 -26.62 -26.93 1.13
N LYS A 244 -25.45 -27.17 0.52
CA LYS A 244 -24.19 -26.52 0.90
C LYS A 244 -23.92 -25.29 0.03
N LEU A 245 -24.33 -24.10 0.49
CA LEU A 245 -24.09 -22.83 -0.21
C LEU A 245 -22.63 -22.39 -0.06
N LEU A 246 -22.04 -21.87 -1.14
CA LEU A 246 -20.68 -21.34 -1.21
C LEU A 246 -20.68 -19.82 -1.03
N TYR A 247 -19.95 -19.34 -0.02
CA TYR A 247 -19.80 -17.93 0.34
C TYR A 247 -18.35 -17.51 0.15
N LEU A 248 -18.15 -16.22 -0.13
CA LEU A 248 -16.82 -15.62 -0.14
C LEU A 248 -16.71 -14.63 1.01
N LYS A 249 -15.50 -14.52 1.57
CA LYS A 249 -15.13 -13.43 2.46
C LYS A 249 -13.90 -12.76 1.87
N VAL A 250 -14.00 -11.46 1.61
CA VAL A 250 -13.06 -10.77 0.73
C VAL A 250 -12.53 -9.49 1.35
N SER A 251 -11.25 -9.21 1.13
CA SER A 251 -10.61 -7.92 1.43
C SER A 251 -9.71 -7.48 0.28
N LEU A 252 -9.58 -6.17 0.09
CA LEU A 252 -8.71 -5.55 -0.92
C LEU A 252 -7.44 -5.07 -0.26
N HIS A 253 -6.29 -5.30 -0.89
CA HIS A 253 -4.99 -4.85 -0.40
C HIS A 253 -4.38 -3.81 -1.33
N ASN A 254 -3.96 -2.68 -0.77
CA ASN A 254 -3.12 -1.69 -1.44
C ASN A 254 -1.77 -1.53 -0.72
N ALA A 255 -0.98 -0.55 -1.13
CA ALA A 255 0.33 -0.27 -0.52
C ALA A 255 0.26 0.16 0.96
N GLN A 256 -0.87 0.67 1.45
CA GLN A 256 -1.02 1.16 2.83
C GLN A 256 -1.63 0.13 3.79
N GLY A 257 -2.29 -0.89 3.26
CA GLY A 257 -2.93 -1.90 4.09
C GLY A 257 -4.04 -2.64 3.36
N HIS A 258 -5.02 -3.12 4.13
CA HIS A 258 -6.16 -3.84 3.60
C HIS A 258 -7.47 -3.19 4.03
N SER A 259 -8.48 -3.33 3.19
CA SER A 259 -9.83 -2.90 3.46
C SER A 259 -10.46 -3.68 4.62
N ALA A 260 -11.60 -3.20 5.11
CA ALA A 260 -12.50 -4.05 5.87
C ALA A 260 -12.87 -5.31 5.05
N GLU A 261 -13.18 -6.40 5.73
CA GLU A 261 -13.67 -7.62 5.09
C GLU A 261 -15.17 -7.51 4.80
N ARG A 262 -15.60 -8.13 3.69
CA ARG A 262 -17.03 -8.27 3.34
C ARG A 262 -17.34 -9.70 2.94
N TRP A 263 -18.54 -10.14 3.31
CA TRP A 263 -19.11 -11.40 2.90
C TRP A 263 -19.88 -11.23 1.59
N PHE A 264 -19.72 -12.17 0.67
CA PHE A 264 -20.44 -12.23 -0.59
C PHE A 264 -21.25 -13.51 -0.61
N PHE A 265 -22.57 -13.34 -0.63
CA PHE A 265 -23.54 -14.41 -0.60
C PHE A 265 -23.89 -14.83 -2.03
N PRO A 266 -24.05 -16.15 -2.29
CA PRO A 266 -24.29 -16.63 -3.64
C PRO A 266 -25.57 -16.00 -4.22
N PRO A 267 -25.59 -15.67 -5.53
CA PRO A 267 -26.73 -15.07 -6.20
C PRO A 267 -27.74 -16.16 -6.62
N ASN A 268 -28.87 -15.79 -7.22
CA ASN A 268 -29.87 -16.76 -7.69
C ASN A 268 -29.57 -17.23 -9.13
N ALA A 269 -28.86 -16.42 -9.92
CA ALA A 269 -28.44 -16.78 -11.27
C ALA A 269 -26.99 -16.39 -11.56
N TYR A 270 -26.47 -16.87 -12.69
CA TYR A 270 -25.17 -16.44 -13.19
C TYR A 270 -25.20 -15.01 -13.71
N ASN A 271 -24.04 -14.36 -13.69
CA ASN A 271 -23.83 -12.97 -14.10
C ASN A 271 -24.62 -11.95 -13.24
N GLU A 272 -25.15 -12.39 -12.10
CA GLU A 272 -25.70 -11.53 -11.07
C GLU A 272 -24.65 -11.25 -9.99
N ASP A 273 -24.69 -10.03 -9.44
CA ASP A 273 -23.84 -9.66 -8.32
C ASP A 273 -24.22 -10.46 -7.09
N MET A 274 -23.20 -11.05 -6.46
CA MET A 274 -23.29 -11.64 -5.14
C MET A 274 -23.71 -10.56 -4.13
N VAL A 275 -24.59 -10.90 -3.20
CA VAL A 275 -25.03 -9.95 -2.18
C VAL A 275 -23.91 -9.71 -1.17
N ARG A 276 -23.36 -8.50 -1.18
CA ARG A 276 -22.31 -8.07 -0.25
C ARG A 276 -22.91 -7.72 1.12
N ARG A 277 -22.29 -8.18 2.21
CA ARG A 277 -22.69 -7.87 3.59
C ARG A 277 -21.49 -7.71 4.52
N VAL A 278 -21.67 -6.94 5.59
CA VAL A 278 -20.70 -6.83 6.68
C VAL A 278 -20.67 -8.11 7.53
N THR A 279 -21.84 -8.70 7.72
CA THR A 279 -22.05 -9.89 8.55
C THR A 279 -22.16 -11.15 7.69
N GLY A 280 -21.61 -12.26 8.18
CA GLY A 280 -21.61 -13.54 7.47
C GLY A 280 -22.91 -14.33 7.67
N PRO A 281 -23.01 -15.53 7.08
CA PRO A 281 -24.08 -16.46 7.43
C PRO A 281 -24.04 -16.81 8.93
N ALA A 282 -25.19 -17.12 9.51
CA ALA A 282 -25.50 -17.20 10.94
C ALA A 282 -25.38 -15.90 11.74
N SER A 283 -25.28 -14.74 11.08
CA SER A 283 -25.34 -13.43 11.74
C SER A 283 -26.46 -12.55 11.22
N THR A 284 -27.69 -12.88 11.63
CA THR A 284 -28.81 -11.91 11.65
C THR A 284 -29.30 -11.68 13.09
N PRO A 285 -29.60 -10.42 13.45
CA PRO A 285 -30.04 -10.03 14.78
C PRO A 285 -31.50 -10.42 14.97
N SER A 286 -31.73 -11.37 15.87
CA SER A 286 -33.06 -11.57 16.46
C SER A 286 -33.29 -10.44 17.45
N GLY A 287 -34.22 -9.54 17.15
CA GLY A 287 -34.74 -8.56 18.09
C GLY A 287 -35.32 -9.28 19.31
N GLY A 288 -34.81 -8.95 20.49
CA GLY A 288 -35.25 -9.55 21.73
C GLY A 288 -34.46 -9.01 22.91
N SER A 289 -35.03 -7.97 23.52
CA SER A 289 -34.92 -7.57 24.93
C SER A 289 -33.52 -7.35 25.53
N GLY A 290 -33.39 -6.19 26.17
CA GLY A 290 -32.23 -5.81 26.95
C GLY A 290 -31.73 -6.92 27.88
N GLY A 291 -30.42 -7.12 27.83
CA GLY A 291 -29.65 -7.90 28.77
C GLY A 291 -28.22 -7.36 28.74
N GLY A 292 -27.96 -6.33 29.55
CA GLY A 292 -26.61 -5.89 29.84
C GLY A 292 -25.83 -7.02 30.50
N GLY A 293 -25.15 -7.83 29.68
CA GLY A 293 -24.21 -8.85 30.14
C GLY A 293 -22.82 -8.24 30.17
N SER A 294 -22.31 -7.99 31.37
CA SER A 294 -20.96 -7.52 31.66
C SER A 294 -19.91 -8.28 30.83
N GLY A 295 -19.17 -7.56 29.99
CA GLY A 295 -18.10 -8.12 29.19
C GLY A 295 -16.98 -8.65 30.08
N HIS A 296 -16.95 -9.95 30.32
CA HIS A 296 -15.75 -10.65 30.79
C HIS A 296 -14.82 -10.84 29.57
N GLY A 297 -13.55 -10.46 29.73
CA GLY A 297 -12.57 -10.41 28.64
C GLY A 297 -11.59 -11.57 28.76
N THR A 298 -11.08 -12.04 27.63
CA THR A 298 -9.97 -13.00 27.58
C THR A 298 -8.71 -12.33 28.11
N CYS A 299 -8.32 -12.62 29.35
CA CYS A 299 -7.18 -11.97 29.99
C CYS A 299 -6.21 -13.01 30.58
N VAL A 300 -4.92 -12.64 30.65
CA VAL A 300 -3.85 -13.41 31.32
C VAL A 300 -3.44 -12.72 32.62
N ALA A 301 -2.82 -13.42 33.57
CA ALA A 301 -2.26 -12.76 34.74
C ALA A 301 -1.08 -11.81 34.37
N PRO A 302 -0.82 -10.75 35.16
CA PRO A 302 0.22 -9.74 34.93
C PRO A 302 1.61 -10.28 34.57
N TRP A 303 2.02 -11.37 35.22
CA TRP A 303 3.34 -11.97 35.09
C TRP A 303 3.44 -12.99 33.94
N GLU A 304 2.33 -13.34 33.26
CA GLU A 304 2.41 -14.31 32.17
C GLU A 304 3.21 -13.71 30.99
N PRO A 305 4.20 -14.43 30.46
CA PRO A 305 5.07 -13.93 29.42
C PRO A 305 4.34 -13.88 28.07
N VAL A 306 4.57 -12.81 27.32
CA VAL A 306 4.12 -12.66 25.93
C VAL A 306 5.32 -12.59 25.01
N LEU A 307 5.30 -13.38 23.95
CA LEU A 307 6.39 -13.47 22.98
C LEU A 307 6.45 -12.20 22.10
N LEU A 308 7.57 -11.49 22.16
CA LEU A 308 7.85 -10.30 21.37
C LEU A 308 8.35 -10.66 19.96
N GLY A 309 8.29 -9.68 19.05
CA GLY A 309 8.72 -9.84 17.65
C GLY A 309 10.20 -10.17 17.46
N ASP A 310 11.05 -9.90 18.46
CA ASP A 310 12.47 -10.23 18.48
C ASP A 310 12.77 -11.62 19.08
N GLY A 311 11.72 -12.36 19.47
CA GLY A 311 11.83 -13.68 20.08
C GLY A 311 12.06 -13.66 21.60
N THR A 312 12.18 -12.49 22.22
CA THR A 312 12.20 -12.37 23.69
C THR A 312 10.80 -12.49 24.29
N GLU A 313 10.70 -12.78 25.59
CA GLU A 313 9.43 -12.82 26.30
C GLU A 313 9.33 -11.66 27.30
N LEU A 314 8.17 -11.01 27.35
CA LEU A 314 7.92 -9.90 28.27
C LEU A 314 6.64 -10.16 29.08
N PRO A 315 6.64 -9.96 30.41
CA PRO A 315 5.42 -10.06 31.21
C PRO A 315 4.29 -9.19 30.65
N ALA A 316 3.06 -9.70 30.65
CA ALA A 316 1.89 -9.03 30.09
C ALA A 316 1.65 -7.63 30.70
N GLU A 317 2.04 -7.39 31.95
CA GLU A 317 1.95 -6.08 32.60
C GLU A 317 2.94 -5.03 32.09
N MET A 318 4.03 -5.47 31.47
CA MET A 318 5.06 -4.59 30.92
C MET A 318 4.84 -4.26 29.44
N LEU A 319 3.89 -4.94 28.79
CA LEU A 319 3.46 -4.61 27.44
C LEU A 319 2.91 -3.18 27.36
N LYS A 320 3.27 -2.47 26.29
CA LYS A 320 2.76 -1.13 25.99
C LYS A 320 2.24 -1.07 24.55
N PRO A 321 1.21 -0.25 24.28
CA PRO A 321 0.83 0.06 22.90
C PRO A 321 2.04 0.51 22.07
N GLY A 322 2.12 0.03 20.82
CA GLY A 322 3.24 0.23 19.91
C GLY A 322 4.31 -0.86 19.96
N MET A 323 4.37 -1.68 21.03
CA MET A 323 5.24 -2.86 21.05
C MET A 323 4.78 -3.90 20.03
N ARG A 324 5.69 -4.76 19.58
CA ARG A 324 5.41 -5.77 18.57
C ARG A 324 5.56 -7.18 19.14
N VAL A 325 4.57 -8.03 18.92
CA VAL A 325 4.51 -9.42 19.38
C VAL A 325 4.60 -10.39 18.22
N LEU A 326 5.26 -11.53 18.43
CA LEU A 326 5.28 -12.63 17.48
C LEU A 326 4.08 -13.54 17.75
N THR A 327 3.20 -13.70 16.77
CA THR A 327 1.96 -14.49 16.92
C THR A 327 1.46 -15.03 15.58
N MET A 328 0.40 -15.82 15.59
CA MET A 328 -0.29 -16.35 14.40
C MET A 328 -1.67 -15.69 14.25
N HIS A 329 -2.05 -15.27 13.06
CA HIS A 329 -3.35 -14.63 12.84
C HIS A 329 -4.54 -15.54 13.21
N GLU A 330 -5.61 -15.00 13.83
CA GLU A 330 -6.73 -15.79 14.39
C GLU A 330 -7.40 -16.75 13.40
N GLY A 331 -7.41 -16.38 12.12
CA GLY A 331 -8.04 -17.11 11.02
C GLY A 331 -7.08 -17.68 9.98
N ARG A 332 -5.75 -17.61 10.19
CA ARG A 332 -4.76 -18.12 9.22
C ARG A 332 -3.74 -19.04 9.91
N THR A 333 -2.95 -19.73 9.09
CA THR A 333 -1.77 -20.50 9.54
C THR A 333 -0.51 -19.66 9.63
N ASP A 334 -0.59 -18.40 9.20
CA ASP A 334 0.58 -17.57 8.96
C ASP A 334 0.96 -16.85 10.26
N GLY A 335 2.18 -17.12 10.73
CA GLY A 335 2.84 -16.39 11.81
C GLY A 335 3.39 -15.05 11.33
N GLY A 336 3.48 -14.08 12.22
CA GLY A 336 4.04 -12.77 11.92
C GLY A 336 4.23 -11.91 13.16
N VAL A 337 4.82 -10.73 12.93
CA VAL A 337 5.06 -9.74 13.98
C VAL A 337 3.97 -8.66 13.87
N PHE A 338 3.18 -8.51 14.93
CA PHE A 338 2.01 -7.62 14.97
C PHE A 338 2.09 -6.62 16.12
N GLU A 339 1.53 -5.43 15.92
CA GLU A 339 1.56 -4.35 16.92
C GLU A 339 0.50 -4.55 18.01
N VAL A 340 0.89 -4.37 19.27
CA VAL A 340 -0.01 -4.23 20.41
C VAL A 340 -0.64 -2.84 20.36
N THR A 341 -1.97 -2.75 20.30
CA THR A 341 -2.69 -1.47 20.22
C THR A 341 -3.30 -1.03 21.53
N HIS A 342 -3.57 -1.99 22.43
CA HIS A 342 -4.16 -1.68 23.72
C HIS A 342 -3.71 -2.68 24.79
N VAL A 343 -3.43 -2.17 25.98
CA VAL A 343 -3.12 -2.94 27.19
C VAL A 343 -3.87 -2.30 28.35
N SER A 344 -4.63 -3.07 29.11
CA SER A 344 -5.29 -2.59 30.33
C SER A 344 -5.35 -3.65 31.41
N ARG A 345 -5.34 -3.21 32.68
CA ARG A 345 -5.42 -4.07 33.86
C ARG A 345 -6.84 -4.08 34.41
N HIS A 346 -7.33 -5.26 34.78
CA HIS A 346 -8.66 -5.50 35.35
C HIS A 346 -8.56 -6.50 36.50
N HIS A 347 -9.54 -6.51 37.39
CA HIS A 347 -9.67 -7.55 38.41
C HIS A 347 -10.74 -8.57 37.97
N ALA A 348 -10.43 -9.86 37.99
CA ALA A 348 -11.34 -10.91 37.53
C ALA A 348 -11.10 -12.26 38.21
N ALA A 349 -12.07 -13.18 38.08
CA ALA A 349 -11.87 -14.59 38.42
C ALA A 349 -10.76 -15.20 37.54
N ARG A 350 -9.97 -16.12 38.12
CA ARG A 350 -8.84 -16.76 37.45
C ARG A 350 -8.92 -18.28 37.56
N CYS A 351 -8.23 -18.95 36.67
CA CYS A 351 -8.00 -20.38 36.70
C CYS A 351 -6.55 -20.67 36.28
N LYS A 352 -6.03 -21.80 36.74
CA LYS A 352 -4.73 -22.34 36.34
C LYS A 352 -4.93 -23.37 35.24
N LEU A 353 -4.39 -23.10 34.07
CA LEU A 353 -4.20 -24.09 33.02
C LEU A 353 -2.87 -24.81 33.26
N VAL A 354 -2.95 -26.10 33.58
CA VAL A 354 -1.77 -26.95 33.80
C VAL A 354 -1.58 -27.84 32.58
N MET A 355 -0.40 -27.77 31.96
CA MET A 355 0.00 -28.57 30.81
C MET A 355 0.73 -29.85 31.26
N MET A 356 0.70 -30.89 30.43
CA MET A 356 1.34 -32.18 30.73
C MET A 356 2.87 -32.11 30.78
N ASP A 357 3.46 -31.10 30.15
CA ASP A 357 4.91 -30.84 30.17
C ASP A 357 5.35 -29.96 31.35
N GLY A 358 4.46 -29.67 32.30
CA GLY A 358 4.75 -28.91 33.50
C GLY A 358 4.55 -27.40 33.36
N ARG A 359 4.26 -26.86 32.17
CA ARG A 359 3.88 -25.45 32.03
C ARG A 359 2.57 -25.18 32.77
N VAL A 360 2.51 -24.07 33.49
CA VAL A 360 1.29 -23.59 34.19
C VAL A 360 1.04 -22.15 33.79
N LEU A 361 -0.21 -21.81 33.46
CA LEU A 361 -0.64 -20.45 33.09
C LEU A 361 -1.83 -20.03 33.96
N VAL A 362 -1.86 -18.78 34.39
CA VAL A 362 -2.98 -18.19 35.11
C VAL A 362 -3.74 -17.24 34.19
N VAL A 363 -5.01 -17.56 33.92
CA VAL A 363 -5.87 -16.82 32.97
C VAL A 363 -7.30 -16.73 33.47
N THR A 364 -8.13 -15.91 32.83
CA THR A 364 -9.57 -15.91 33.10
C THR A 364 -10.24 -17.20 32.59
N PRO A 365 -11.32 -17.70 33.22
CA PRO A 365 -12.02 -18.91 32.77
C PRO A 365 -12.46 -18.87 31.31
N ASP A 366 -12.87 -17.70 30.83
CA ASP A 366 -13.31 -17.44 29.46
C ASP A 366 -12.15 -17.20 28.46
N HIS A 367 -10.90 -17.23 28.92
CA HIS A 367 -9.72 -17.08 28.06
C HIS A 367 -9.67 -18.21 27.02
N ARG A 368 -9.48 -17.89 25.73
CA ARG A 368 -9.58 -18.89 24.65
C ARG A 368 -8.23 -19.30 24.09
N TRP A 369 -8.11 -20.59 23.78
CA TRP A 369 -6.94 -21.24 23.22
C TRP A 369 -7.28 -21.86 21.88
N ARG A 370 -6.35 -21.80 20.92
CA ARG A 370 -6.52 -22.54 19.66
C ARG A 370 -6.20 -24.00 19.91
N THR A 371 -7.22 -24.86 19.92
CA THR A 371 -7.04 -26.31 19.96
C THR A 371 -7.08 -26.87 18.55
N VAL A 372 -6.27 -27.90 18.31
CA VAL A 372 -6.13 -28.48 16.96
C VAL A 372 -7.44 -29.10 16.46
N THR A 373 -8.25 -29.64 17.36
CA THR A 373 -9.49 -30.37 17.00
C THR A 373 -10.76 -29.53 17.08
N ARG A 374 -10.85 -28.57 18.01
CA ARG A 374 -12.09 -27.83 18.30
C ARG A 374 -11.99 -26.33 18.01
N GLY A 375 -10.84 -25.85 17.52
CA GLY A 375 -10.64 -24.43 17.28
C GLY A 375 -10.52 -23.66 18.58
N TRP A 376 -11.15 -22.49 18.68
CA TRP A 376 -11.04 -21.61 19.85
C TRP A 376 -11.89 -22.10 21.03
N VAL A 377 -11.26 -22.69 22.05
CA VAL A 377 -11.91 -23.26 23.24
C VAL A 377 -11.58 -22.43 24.48
N ARG A 378 -12.57 -22.17 25.33
CA ARG A 378 -12.38 -21.49 26.62
C ARG A 378 -11.57 -22.33 27.59
N THR A 379 -10.86 -21.67 28.51
CA THR A 379 -9.99 -22.36 29.46
C THR A 379 -10.79 -23.30 30.36
N ASP A 380 -11.94 -22.86 30.86
CA ASP A 380 -12.84 -23.69 31.68
C ASP A 380 -13.52 -24.84 30.92
N GLU A 381 -13.44 -24.87 29.59
CA GLU A 381 -14.00 -25.92 28.72
C GLU A 381 -12.94 -26.86 28.13
N LEU A 382 -11.65 -26.61 28.42
CA LEU A 382 -10.55 -27.45 27.99
C LEU A 382 -10.60 -28.82 28.68
N ARG A 383 -10.39 -29.87 27.90
CA ARG A 383 -10.39 -31.25 28.40
C ARG A 383 -8.96 -31.76 28.55
N SER A 384 -8.74 -32.65 29.52
CA SER A 384 -7.46 -33.34 29.65
C SER A 384 -7.06 -34.01 28.33
N ARG A 385 -5.77 -33.99 28.01
CA ARG A 385 -5.11 -34.46 26.78
C ARG A 385 -5.39 -33.65 25.52
N GLU A 386 -6.23 -32.63 25.56
CA GLU A 386 -6.47 -31.76 24.40
C GLU A 386 -5.20 -31.01 24.01
N LEU A 387 -4.94 -30.90 22.70
CA LEU A 387 -3.73 -30.27 22.16
C LEU A 387 -4.02 -28.80 21.83
N ILE A 388 -3.33 -27.90 22.54
CA ILE A 388 -3.31 -26.47 22.26
C ILE A 388 -2.15 -26.19 21.29
N ASP A 389 -2.45 -25.45 20.23
CA ASP A 389 -1.55 -25.04 19.16
C ASP A 389 -0.66 -23.84 19.58
N GLY A 390 0.39 -23.57 18.83
CA GLY A 390 1.33 -22.46 19.08
C GLY A 390 2.76 -22.78 18.62
N PHE A 391 3.72 -21.96 19.04
CA PHE A 391 5.14 -22.19 18.73
C PHE A 391 5.76 -23.35 19.53
N ALA A 392 5.17 -23.67 20.69
CA ALA A 392 5.45 -24.89 21.44
C ALA A 392 4.12 -25.54 21.84
N PRO A 393 3.46 -26.27 20.92
CA PRO A 393 2.18 -26.92 21.19
C PRO A 393 2.23 -27.81 22.44
N GLY A 394 1.12 -27.92 23.16
CA GLY A 394 1.09 -28.62 24.45
C GLY A 394 -0.23 -29.31 24.72
N ARG A 395 -0.18 -30.41 25.49
CA ARG A 395 -1.39 -31.10 25.94
C ARG A 395 -1.84 -30.61 27.31
N VAL A 396 -3.13 -30.35 27.45
CA VAL A 396 -3.75 -29.99 28.73
C VAL A 396 -3.65 -31.17 29.69
N ALA A 397 -3.12 -30.96 30.89
CA ALA A 397 -3.23 -31.94 31.97
C ALA A 397 -4.58 -31.77 32.66
N ARG A 398 -4.86 -30.56 33.14
CA ARG A 398 -6.10 -30.19 33.85
C ARG A 398 -6.23 -28.67 33.97
N VAL A 399 -7.42 -28.22 34.36
CA VAL A 399 -7.73 -26.82 34.67
C VAL A 399 -8.23 -26.75 36.10
N GLU A 400 -7.69 -25.83 36.89
CA GLU A 400 -8.00 -25.69 38.32
C GLU A 400 -8.48 -24.27 38.62
N PRO A 401 -9.43 -24.07 39.54
CA PRO A 401 -9.76 -22.75 40.05
C PRO A 401 -8.55 -22.06 40.67
N ALA A 402 -8.47 -20.74 40.54
CA ALA A 402 -7.50 -19.91 41.24
C ALA A 402 -8.20 -18.71 41.86
N ASP A 403 -7.60 -18.14 42.92
CA ASP A 403 -8.14 -16.94 43.53
C ASP A 403 -8.29 -15.82 42.50
N ALA A 404 -9.37 -15.06 42.60
CA ALA A 404 -9.54 -13.85 41.80
C ALA A 404 -8.35 -12.90 41.99
N GLY A 405 -8.06 -12.10 40.98
CA GLY A 405 -6.93 -11.19 41.02
C GLY A 405 -6.78 -10.38 39.76
N ASP A 406 -5.68 -9.65 39.70
CA ASP A 406 -5.37 -8.83 38.54
C ASP A 406 -5.12 -9.69 37.31
N VAL A 407 -5.61 -9.20 36.18
CA VAL A 407 -5.46 -9.76 34.84
C VAL A 407 -5.21 -8.62 33.84
N MET A 408 -4.45 -8.93 32.80
CA MET A 408 -4.09 -8.03 31.72
C MET A 408 -4.91 -8.38 30.49
N LYS A 409 -5.62 -7.38 29.97
CA LYS A 409 -6.27 -7.40 28.68
C LYS A 409 -5.32 -6.83 27.64
N VAL A 410 -4.96 -7.63 26.66
CA VAL A 410 -4.08 -7.25 25.55
C VAL A 410 -4.89 -7.19 24.26
N THR A 411 -4.56 -6.28 23.36
CA THR A 411 -5.14 -6.21 22.02
C THR A 411 -4.02 -6.06 21.01
N VAL A 412 -3.99 -6.97 20.04
CA VAL A 412 -2.98 -7.04 18.98
C VAL A 412 -3.66 -6.74 17.66
N ARG A 413 -3.16 -5.74 16.93
CA ARG A 413 -3.71 -5.28 15.65
C ARG A 413 -3.71 -6.43 14.64
N PHE A 414 -4.82 -6.60 13.93
CA PHE A 414 -5.04 -7.59 12.89
C PHE A 414 -5.06 -9.05 13.39
N ALA A 415 -3.97 -9.55 13.98
CA ALA A 415 -3.84 -10.94 14.37
C ALA A 415 -4.85 -11.39 15.42
N LYS A 416 -5.24 -10.51 16.35
CA LYS A 416 -6.18 -10.78 17.47
C LYS A 416 -5.81 -11.98 18.33
N THR A 417 -4.53 -12.30 18.35
CA THR A 417 -3.95 -13.39 19.12
C THR A 417 -2.61 -12.91 19.67
N TYR A 418 -2.07 -13.68 20.59
CA TYR A 418 -0.68 -13.55 21.05
C TYR A 418 -0.21 -14.92 21.53
N VAL A 419 1.09 -15.04 21.73
CA VAL A 419 1.70 -16.28 22.22
C VAL A 419 2.15 -16.08 23.65
N THR A 420 1.75 -17.00 24.53
CA THR A 420 2.17 -17.03 25.94
C THR A 420 2.66 -18.41 26.30
N LYS A 421 3.89 -18.50 26.82
CA LYS A 421 4.61 -19.77 27.07
C LYS A 421 4.54 -20.74 25.87
N GLY A 422 4.65 -20.21 24.66
CA GLY A 422 4.58 -20.97 23.41
C GLY A 422 3.18 -21.44 22.97
N LEU A 423 2.11 -21.12 23.70
CA LEU A 423 0.73 -21.47 23.36
C LEU A 423 0.01 -20.28 22.70
N LEU A 424 -0.83 -20.55 21.70
CA LEU A 424 -1.59 -19.52 20.98
C LEU A 424 -2.89 -19.17 21.73
N ALA A 425 -2.91 -17.93 22.24
CA ALA A 425 -4.01 -17.33 22.97
C ALA A 425 -4.80 -16.34 22.12
N HIS A 426 -6.11 -16.21 22.38
CA HIS A 426 -7.00 -15.27 21.70
C HIS A 426 -7.16 -13.95 22.47
N ASN A 427 -7.33 -12.86 21.74
CA ASN A 427 -7.77 -11.56 22.26
C ASN A 427 -9.24 -11.32 21.86
N LEU A 428 -10.18 -11.38 22.80
CA LEU A 428 -11.58 -11.04 22.57
C LEU A 428 -11.94 -9.68 23.17
N LYS A 429 -12.32 -8.72 22.31
CA LYS A 429 -13.35 -7.67 22.53
C LYS A 429 -13.50 -6.75 21.28
N PRO A 430 -14.58 -5.95 21.21
CA PRO A 430 -15.55 -5.97 20.11
C PRO A 430 -14.95 -5.63 18.73
N ARG A 431 -15.57 -6.14 17.67
CA ARG A 431 -15.25 -5.77 16.29
C ARG A 431 -15.51 -4.27 16.11
N GLU A 432 -14.44 -3.50 15.88
CA GLU A 432 -14.55 -2.20 15.19
C GLU A 432 -14.87 -2.44 13.72
#